data_AF-A0A3D1CFT5-F1
#
_entry.id   AF-A0A3D1CFT5-F1
#
_cell.length_a   1.000
_cell.length_b   1.000
_cell.length_c   1.000
_cell.angle_alpha   90.00
_cell.angle_beta   90.00
_cell.angle_gamma   90.00
#
_symmetry.space_group_name_H-M   'P 1'
#
loop_
_entity.id
_entity.type
_entity.pdbx_description
1 polymer ?
#
loop_
_entity_poly.entity_id
_entity_poly.type
_entity_poly.pdbx_seq_one_letter_code
_entity_poly.pdbx_strand_id
1 'polypeptide(L)'
;DLHIIMRVYFEKPRSVVGWKGLINDPYLDGSFQINDGLHIARKLLLDLAEMGVPAATEYLDLISPQYIADLVSWGAIGARTTESQAHRELASGLSCPVGFKNATDGGLQIAVDACLSASKPHHFMSLTKDGHSAIFSTTGNPDCHVILRGGKKPNYDQTSIDEAAEVIGRSGQPVRMMVDCSHANSGKDHLQQEVVGRLLAEQIASGDNRIIGLMLESNLVAGR
;
A
#
# COMPACT_ATOMS: atom_id res chain seq x y z
N ASP A 1 -15.22 14.58 -6.95
CA ASP A 1 -15.14 14.33 -5.50
C ASP A 1 -14.23 13.15 -5.16
N LEU A 2 -14.53 11.91 -5.59
CA LEU A 2 -13.74 10.72 -5.25
C LEU A 2 -13.32 9.89 -6.48
N HIS A 3 -12.12 9.31 -6.45
CA HIS A 3 -11.67 8.28 -7.40
C HIS A 3 -11.50 6.96 -6.63
N ILE A 4 -12.40 6.00 -6.86
CA ILE A 4 -12.45 4.75 -6.10
C ILE A 4 -11.57 3.71 -6.79
N ILE A 5 -10.61 3.16 -6.03
CA ILE A 5 -9.75 2.05 -6.46
C ILE A 5 -10.03 0.86 -5.57
N MET A 6 -10.33 -0.30 -6.16
CA MET A 6 -10.63 -1.52 -5.42
C MET A 6 -9.35 -2.07 -4.78
N ARG A 7 -9.42 -2.38 -3.49
CA ARG A 7 -8.32 -3.06 -2.80
C ARG A 7 -8.30 -4.55 -3.14
N VAL A 8 -7.28 -5.01 -3.84
CA VAL A 8 -7.08 -6.41 -4.29
C VAL A 8 -5.77 -6.94 -3.70
N TYR A 9 -5.77 -7.19 -2.39
CA TYR A 9 -4.58 -7.68 -1.68
C TYR A 9 -4.66 -9.19 -1.58
N PHE A 10 -3.69 -9.89 -2.17
CA PHE A 10 -3.68 -11.36 -2.18
C PHE A 10 -3.18 -11.96 -0.87
N GLU A 11 -2.43 -11.20 -0.08
CA GLU A 11 -1.77 -11.68 1.12
C GLU A 11 -1.86 -10.66 2.25
N LYS A 12 -1.76 -11.13 3.49
CA LYS A 12 -1.67 -10.28 4.69
C LYS A 12 -0.42 -10.69 5.47
N PRO A 13 0.59 -9.83 5.64
CA PRO A 13 1.80 -10.17 6.38
C PRO A 13 1.48 -10.54 7.83
N ARG A 14 1.86 -11.76 8.26
CA ARG A 14 1.62 -12.27 9.61
C ARG A 14 2.92 -12.71 10.29
N SER A 15 3.02 -12.42 11.59
CA SER A 15 4.12 -12.86 12.47
C SER A 15 3.91 -14.28 13.02
N VAL A 16 2.69 -14.81 12.93
CA VAL A 16 2.30 -16.15 13.41
C VAL A 16 1.83 -17.02 12.24
N VAL A 17 1.81 -18.34 12.46
CA VAL A 17 1.36 -19.33 11.48
C VAL A 17 -0.11 -19.10 11.09
N GLY A 18 -0.42 -19.25 9.81
CA GLY A 18 -1.76 -19.15 9.25
C GLY A 18 -1.71 -19.12 7.72
N TRP A 19 -2.89 -19.05 7.08
CA TRP A 19 -3.01 -18.94 5.62
C TRP A 19 -2.12 -17.81 5.06
N LYS A 20 -1.38 -18.12 3.99
CA LYS A 20 -0.34 -17.28 3.38
C LYS A 20 -0.84 -16.42 2.22
N GLY A 21 -2.14 -16.48 1.94
CA GLY A 21 -2.78 -15.67 0.90
C GLY A 21 -2.98 -16.43 -0.41
N LEU A 22 -3.72 -15.81 -1.33
CA LEU A 22 -4.27 -16.45 -2.53
C LEU A 22 -3.19 -16.87 -3.52
N ILE A 23 -2.15 -16.05 -3.69
CA ILE A 23 -1.03 -16.39 -4.58
C ILE A 23 -0.28 -17.61 -4.02
N ASN A 24 0.03 -17.61 -2.73
CA ASN A 24 0.79 -18.68 -2.12
C ASN A 24 -0.01 -19.97 -1.96
N ASP A 25 -1.26 -19.92 -1.54
CA ASP A 25 -2.08 -21.08 -1.16
C ASP A 25 -3.53 -20.90 -1.67
N PRO A 26 -3.76 -21.03 -2.99
CA PRO A 26 -5.04 -20.69 -3.62
C PRO A 26 -6.21 -21.59 -3.21
N TYR A 27 -5.93 -22.81 -2.74
CA TYR A 27 -6.93 -23.81 -2.39
C TYR A 27 -7.25 -23.87 -0.89
N LEU A 28 -6.63 -23.01 -0.09
CA LEU A 28 -6.85 -22.91 1.37
C LEU A 28 -6.53 -24.21 2.12
N ASP A 29 -5.67 -25.06 1.58
CA ASP A 29 -5.36 -26.40 2.08
C ASP A 29 -3.88 -26.60 2.42
N GLY A 30 -3.06 -25.56 2.24
CA GLY A 30 -1.61 -25.62 2.48
C GLY A 30 -0.85 -26.38 1.39
N SER A 31 -1.43 -26.56 0.20
CA SER A 31 -0.79 -27.24 -0.93
C SER A 31 0.30 -26.40 -1.62
N PHE A 32 0.29 -25.07 -1.41
CA PHE A 32 1.22 -24.12 -2.00
C PHE A 32 1.31 -24.18 -3.54
N GLN A 33 0.18 -24.34 -4.23
CA GLN A 33 0.10 -24.33 -5.69
C GLN A 33 0.28 -22.91 -6.26
N ILE A 34 1.48 -22.34 -6.09
CA ILE A 34 1.80 -20.93 -6.42
C ILE A 34 1.55 -20.61 -7.89
N ASN A 35 1.83 -21.55 -8.80
CA ASN A 35 1.54 -21.36 -10.22
C ASN A 35 0.05 -21.10 -10.46
N ASP A 36 -0.83 -21.89 -9.84
CA ASP A 36 -2.27 -21.69 -9.96
C ASP A 36 -2.69 -20.37 -9.31
N GLY A 37 -2.12 -20.05 -8.15
CA GLY A 37 -2.36 -18.79 -7.44
C GLY A 37 -1.99 -17.56 -8.25
N LEU A 38 -0.86 -17.58 -8.98
CA LEU A 38 -0.46 -16.52 -9.91
C LEU A 38 -1.43 -16.37 -11.08
N HIS A 39 -1.89 -17.49 -11.66
CA HIS A 39 -2.90 -17.45 -12.74
C HIS A 39 -4.23 -16.88 -12.24
N ILE A 40 -4.71 -17.32 -11.07
CA ILE A 40 -5.94 -16.82 -10.45
C ILE A 40 -5.83 -15.33 -10.15
N ALA A 41 -4.73 -14.89 -9.54
CA ALA A 41 -4.48 -13.49 -9.20
C ALA A 41 -4.48 -12.59 -10.45
N ARG A 42 -3.74 -13.00 -11.49
CA ARG A 42 -3.68 -12.24 -12.75
C ARG A 42 -5.02 -12.22 -13.48
N LYS A 43 -5.74 -13.35 -13.53
CA LYS A 43 -7.08 -13.42 -14.15
C LYS A 43 -8.06 -12.49 -13.44
N LEU A 44 -8.09 -12.48 -12.10
CA LEU A 44 -8.93 -11.57 -11.33
C LEU A 44 -8.63 -10.10 -11.65
N LEU A 45 -7.35 -9.71 -11.66
CA LEU A 45 -6.96 -8.33 -11.97
C LEU A 45 -7.35 -7.94 -13.40
N LEU A 46 -7.19 -8.87 -14.36
CA LEU A 46 -7.61 -8.64 -15.73
C LEU A 46 -9.13 -8.45 -15.83
N ASP A 47 -9.91 -9.30 -15.17
CA ASP A 47 -11.37 -9.20 -15.17
C ASP A 47 -11.86 -7.87 -14.58
N LEU A 48 -11.22 -7.42 -13.48
CA LEU A 48 -11.49 -6.12 -12.90
C LEU A 48 -11.17 -4.98 -13.87
N ALA A 49 -10.02 -5.06 -14.56
CA ALA A 49 -9.63 -4.06 -15.56
C ALA A 49 -10.60 -4.02 -16.75
N GLU A 50 -11.04 -5.18 -17.26
CA GLU A 50 -12.05 -5.28 -18.33
C GLU A 50 -13.43 -4.73 -17.89
N MET A 51 -13.75 -4.84 -16.60
CA MET A 51 -14.94 -4.21 -16.00
C MET A 51 -14.78 -2.71 -15.73
N GLY A 52 -13.60 -2.13 -15.98
CA GLY A 52 -13.30 -0.72 -15.70
C GLY A 52 -13.08 -0.41 -14.21
N VAL A 53 -12.79 -1.42 -13.38
CA VAL A 53 -12.52 -1.29 -11.95
C VAL A 53 -11.00 -1.29 -11.71
N PRO A 54 -10.38 -0.15 -11.37
CA PRO A 54 -8.95 -0.10 -11.09
C PRO A 54 -8.62 -0.85 -9.80
N ALA A 55 -7.46 -1.52 -9.78
CA ALA A 55 -7.01 -2.34 -8.66
C ALA A 55 -5.81 -1.73 -7.92
N ALA A 56 -5.83 -1.85 -6.59
CA ALA A 56 -4.76 -1.50 -5.68
C ALA A 56 -4.25 -2.75 -4.96
N THR A 57 -2.93 -2.98 -4.92
CA THR A 57 -2.33 -4.11 -4.20
C THR A 57 -1.18 -3.68 -3.28
N GLU A 58 -0.76 -4.56 -2.38
CA GLU A 58 0.47 -4.40 -1.58
C GLU A 58 1.55 -5.34 -2.13
N TYR A 59 2.74 -4.79 -2.38
CA TYR A 59 3.88 -5.56 -2.87
C TYR A 59 4.72 -6.05 -1.69
N LEU A 60 4.73 -7.36 -1.48
CA LEU A 60 5.38 -8.02 -0.33
C LEU A 60 6.72 -8.66 -0.65
N ASP A 61 7.05 -8.77 -1.93
CA ASP A 61 8.27 -9.36 -2.43
C ASP A 61 8.70 -8.70 -3.75
N LEU A 62 9.88 -9.06 -4.24
CA LEU A 62 10.51 -8.43 -5.41
C LEU A 62 10.21 -9.14 -6.74
N ILE A 63 9.48 -10.26 -6.72
CA ILE A 63 9.26 -11.17 -7.85
C ILE A 63 7.82 -11.12 -8.34
N SER A 64 6.84 -11.22 -7.45
CA SER A 64 5.41 -11.17 -7.78
C SER A 64 5.00 -9.95 -8.62
N PRO A 65 5.60 -8.73 -8.48
CA PRO A 65 5.30 -7.62 -9.38
C PRO A 65 5.49 -7.96 -10.86
N GLN A 66 6.42 -8.86 -11.22
CA GLN A 66 6.63 -9.25 -12.61
C GLN A 66 5.42 -9.94 -13.25
N TYR A 67 4.52 -10.49 -12.45
CA TYR A 67 3.34 -11.23 -12.90
C TYR A 67 2.06 -10.41 -12.91
N ILE A 68 1.98 -9.32 -12.15
CA ILE A 68 0.70 -8.62 -11.91
C ILE A 68 0.77 -7.10 -12.02
N ALA A 69 1.95 -6.47 -11.95
CA ALA A 69 2.06 -5.02 -11.76
C ALA A 69 1.52 -4.20 -12.95
N ASP A 70 1.46 -4.78 -14.15
CA ASP A 70 0.87 -4.17 -15.34
C ASP A 70 -0.66 -3.99 -15.25
N LEU A 71 -1.32 -4.66 -14.29
CA LEU A 71 -2.76 -4.57 -14.02
C LEU A 71 -3.08 -3.85 -12.70
N VAL A 72 -2.10 -3.17 -12.11
CA VAL A 72 -2.24 -2.45 -10.82
C VAL A 72 -2.15 -0.95 -11.04
N SER A 73 -3.18 -0.21 -10.60
CA SER A 73 -3.25 1.24 -10.73
C SER A 73 -2.61 2.00 -9.56
N TRP A 74 -2.45 1.34 -8.40
CA TRP A 74 -1.83 1.93 -7.21
C TRP A 74 -1.22 0.83 -6.33
N GLY A 75 -0.04 1.09 -5.78
CA GLY A 75 0.70 0.14 -4.93
C GLY A 75 0.83 0.61 -3.48
N ALA A 76 0.85 -0.32 -2.54
CA ALA A 76 1.30 -0.07 -1.17
C ALA A 76 2.62 -0.79 -0.88
N ILE A 77 3.44 -0.15 -0.05
CA ILE A 77 4.48 -0.80 0.74
C ILE A 77 4.06 -0.77 2.21
N GLY A 78 3.99 -1.95 2.82
CA GLY A 78 3.48 -2.13 4.17
C GLY A 78 4.33 -1.51 5.26
N ALA A 79 3.73 -1.37 6.46
CA ALA A 79 4.40 -0.80 7.63
C ALA A 79 5.63 -1.60 8.10
N ARG A 80 5.72 -2.88 7.72
CA ARG A 80 6.86 -3.77 8.04
C ARG A 80 7.95 -3.81 6.97
N THR A 81 7.64 -3.33 5.76
CA THR A 81 8.55 -3.35 4.60
C THR A 81 8.96 -1.96 4.15
N THR A 82 8.31 -0.90 4.64
CA THR A 82 8.67 0.51 4.33
C THR A 82 10.11 0.84 4.71
N GLU A 83 10.65 0.20 5.75
CA GLU A 83 12.04 0.37 6.18
C GLU A 83 13.03 -0.45 5.34
N SER A 84 12.55 -1.41 4.56
CA SER A 84 13.38 -2.29 3.73
C SER A 84 13.90 -1.53 2.52
N GLN A 85 15.23 -1.49 2.39
CA GLN A 85 15.90 -0.91 1.22
C GLN A 85 15.41 -1.55 -0.09
N ALA A 86 15.33 -2.89 -0.15
CA ALA A 86 14.90 -3.60 -1.35
C ALA A 86 13.48 -3.21 -1.80
N HIS A 87 12.57 -2.93 -0.85
CA HIS A 87 11.22 -2.49 -1.18
C HIS A 87 11.16 -1.03 -1.65
N ARG A 88 12.06 -0.16 -1.15
CA ARG A 88 12.21 1.21 -1.65
C ARG A 88 12.77 1.22 -3.07
N GLU A 89 13.76 0.37 -3.33
CA GLU A 89 14.33 0.16 -4.66
C GLU A 89 13.28 -0.42 -5.63
N LEU A 90 12.49 -1.42 -5.21
CA LEU A 90 11.34 -1.90 -5.99
C LEU A 90 10.37 -0.76 -6.32
N ALA A 91 9.94 -0.02 -5.31
CA ALA A 91 8.97 1.06 -5.48
C ALA A 91 9.45 2.15 -6.44
N SER A 92 10.76 2.40 -6.51
CA SER A 92 11.36 3.33 -7.48
C SER A 92 11.21 2.89 -8.95
N GLY A 93 10.93 1.61 -9.20
CA GLY A 93 10.72 1.03 -10.53
C GLY A 93 9.29 0.57 -10.80
N LEU A 94 8.36 0.70 -9.85
CA LEU A 94 6.95 0.38 -10.07
C LEU A 94 6.31 1.42 -11.00
N SER A 95 5.52 0.95 -11.96
CA SER A 95 4.86 1.81 -12.96
C SER A 95 3.65 2.57 -12.41
N CYS A 96 3.17 2.23 -11.22
CA CYS A 96 2.04 2.88 -10.56
C CYS A 96 2.52 3.84 -9.44
N PRO A 97 1.68 4.81 -9.00
CA PRO A 97 1.89 5.53 -7.75
C PRO A 97 2.00 4.56 -6.55
N VAL A 98 2.79 4.94 -5.55
CA VAL A 98 3.08 4.08 -4.38
C VAL A 98 2.84 4.81 -3.06
N GLY A 99 2.04 4.20 -2.19
CA GLY A 99 1.88 4.67 -0.81
C GLY A 99 2.75 3.88 0.17
N PHE A 100 3.54 4.59 0.98
CA PHE A 100 4.35 4.00 2.05
C PHE A 100 3.66 4.18 3.40
N LYS A 101 3.38 3.07 4.10
CA LYS A 101 2.76 3.12 5.43
C LYS A 101 3.76 3.56 6.49
N ASN A 102 3.33 4.43 7.42
CA ASN A 102 4.12 4.69 8.63
C ASN A 102 4.37 3.39 9.42
N ALA A 103 5.44 3.38 10.21
CA ALA A 103 5.86 2.21 10.98
C ALA A 103 4.78 1.75 11.97
N THR A 104 4.82 0.48 12.38
CA THR A 104 3.77 -0.12 13.22
C THR A 104 3.60 0.53 14.59
N ASP A 105 4.62 1.23 15.09
CA ASP A 105 4.58 1.98 16.34
C ASP A 105 4.15 3.45 16.17
N GLY A 106 4.02 3.92 14.93
CA GLY A 106 3.64 5.30 14.58
C GLY A 106 4.75 6.11 13.90
N GLY A 107 5.97 5.58 13.80
CA GLY A 107 7.11 6.31 13.21
C GLY A 107 6.87 6.75 11.76
N LEU A 108 6.76 8.06 11.55
CA LEU A 108 6.46 8.66 10.24
C LEU A 108 7.70 8.84 9.34
N GLN A 109 8.84 9.18 9.94
CA GLN A 109 10.07 9.53 9.20
C GLN A 109 10.48 8.44 8.21
N ILE A 110 10.30 7.18 8.60
CA ILE A 110 10.60 6.00 7.78
C ILE A 110 9.82 5.99 6.46
N ALA A 111 8.56 6.43 6.46
CA ALA A 111 7.74 6.52 5.25
C ALA A 111 8.12 7.73 4.39
N VAL A 112 8.49 8.85 5.02
CA VAL A 112 8.99 10.04 4.32
C VAL A 112 10.31 9.72 3.61
N ASP A 113 11.26 9.11 4.32
CA ASP A 113 12.55 8.67 3.75
C ASP A 113 12.36 7.66 2.63
N ALA A 114 11.37 6.76 2.76
CA ALA A 114 11.04 5.78 1.74
C ALA A 114 10.50 6.45 0.45
N CYS A 115 9.61 7.44 0.58
CA CYS A 115 9.15 8.23 -0.56
C CYS A 115 10.29 8.98 -1.24
N LEU A 116 11.17 9.63 -0.45
CA LEU A 116 12.33 10.33 -1.00
C LEU A 116 13.28 9.36 -1.71
N SER A 117 13.56 8.21 -1.11
CA SER A 117 14.41 7.17 -1.69
C SER A 117 13.81 6.65 -2.99
N ALA A 118 12.52 6.30 -3.01
CA ALA A 118 11.85 5.78 -4.19
C ALA A 118 11.80 6.81 -5.34
N SER A 119 11.84 8.11 -5.05
CA SER A 119 11.91 9.17 -6.08
C SER A 119 13.23 9.21 -6.87
N LYS A 120 14.24 8.42 -6.48
CA LYS A 120 15.57 8.40 -7.10
C LYS A 120 15.81 7.13 -7.90
N PRO A 121 16.71 7.15 -8.90
CA PRO A 121 17.19 5.95 -9.57
C PRO A 121 17.85 4.97 -8.61
N HIS A 122 17.59 3.67 -8.80
CA HIS A 122 18.18 2.57 -8.04
C HIS A 122 18.57 1.40 -8.95
N HIS A 123 19.29 0.44 -8.37
CA HIS A 123 19.50 -0.87 -8.97
C HIS A 123 19.12 -1.96 -7.97
N PHE A 124 18.37 -2.97 -8.40
CA PHE A 124 18.02 -4.11 -7.57
C PHE A 124 17.93 -5.41 -8.38
N MET A 125 18.03 -6.55 -7.70
CA MET A 125 17.93 -7.86 -8.33
C MET A 125 16.49 -8.37 -8.32
N SER A 126 16.02 -8.88 -9.44
CA SER A 126 14.71 -9.54 -9.60
C SER A 126 14.78 -10.53 -10.78
N LEU A 127 13.64 -10.94 -11.32
CA LEU A 127 13.53 -11.83 -12.48
C LEU A 127 13.06 -11.07 -13.72
N THR A 128 13.59 -11.42 -14.88
CA THR A 128 13.03 -11.04 -16.18
C THR A 128 11.67 -11.70 -16.40
N LYS A 129 10.93 -11.28 -17.43
CA LYS A 129 9.66 -11.92 -17.81
C LYS A 129 9.82 -13.39 -18.20
N ASP A 130 11.00 -13.79 -18.69
CA ASP A 130 11.34 -15.19 -18.99
C ASP A 130 11.79 -15.99 -17.75
N GLY A 131 11.80 -15.38 -16.56
CA GLY A 131 12.14 -16.05 -15.30
C GLY A 131 13.64 -16.13 -15.00
N HIS A 132 14.49 -15.38 -15.70
CA HIS A 132 15.94 -15.34 -15.44
C HIS A 132 16.31 -14.24 -14.45
N SER A 133 17.27 -14.50 -13.56
CA SER A 133 17.81 -13.46 -12.67
C SER A 133 18.39 -12.29 -13.47
N ALA A 134 18.05 -11.07 -13.08
CA ALA A 134 18.54 -9.85 -13.70
C ALA A 134 18.70 -8.71 -12.69
N ILE A 135 19.53 -7.75 -13.07
CA ILE A 135 19.65 -6.46 -12.38
C ILE A 135 18.75 -5.47 -13.11
N PHE A 136 17.83 -4.87 -12.37
CA PHE A 136 16.94 -3.82 -12.86
C PHE A 136 17.55 -2.46 -12.50
N SER A 137 17.53 -1.54 -13.45
CA SER A 137 17.88 -0.13 -13.24
C SER A 137 16.60 0.70 -13.35
N THR A 138 16.31 1.51 -12.34
CA THR A 138 15.09 2.32 -12.27
C THR A 138 15.40 3.78 -12.48
N THR A 139 14.40 4.56 -12.89
CA THR A 139 14.51 6.01 -13.06
C THR A 139 14.03 6.79 -11.84
N GLY A 140 13.52 6.11 -10.82
CA GLY A 140 12.77 6.70 -9.72
C GLY A 140 11.27 6.80 -10.00
N ASN A 141 10.49 6.83 -8.92
CA ASN A 141 9.04 6.98 -8.92
C ASN A 141 8.67 8.32 -8.24
N PRO A 142 8.27 9.35 -9.01
CA PRO A 142 7.93 10.65 -8.45
C PRO A 142 6.56 10.65 -7.72
N ASP A 143 5.75 9.61 -7.91
CA ASP A 143 4.37 9.52 -7.46
C ASP A 143 4.24 8.72 -6.15
N CYS A 144 5.16 8.97 -5.21
CA CYS A 144 5.13 8.39 -3.87
C CYS A 144 4.46 9.32 -2.85
N HIS A 145 3.73 8.75 -1.90
CA HIS A 145 3.10 9.47 -0.80
C HIS A 145 3.07 8.63 0.47
N VAL A 146 2.84 9.28 1.61
CA VAL A 146 2.76 8.61 2.91
C VAL A 146 1.33 8.17 3.21
N ILE A 147 1.19 7.02 3.88
CA ILE A 147 -0.07 6.52 4.43
C ILE A 147 -0.01 6.54 5.96
N LEU A 148 -0.86 7.35 6.59
CA LEU A 148 -1.07 7.39 8.03
C LEU A 148 -2.03 6.26 8.43
N ARG A 149 -1.56 5.30 9.23
CA ARG A 149 -2.29 4.07 9.58
C ARG A 149 -2.34 3.75 11.07
N GLY A 150 -2.05 4.75 11.88
CA GLY A 150 -1.92 4.70 13.33
C GLY A 150 -0.60 4.08 13.78
N GLY A 151 -0.46 3.91 15.09
CA GLY A 151 0.68 3.30 15.75
C GLY A 151 0.28 2.85 17.16
N LYS A 152 1.04 3.27 18.17
CA LYS A 152 0.61 3.15 19.58
C LYS A 152 -0.67 3.93 19.88
N LYS A 153 -0.91 4.99 19.12
CA LYS A 153 -2.15 5.79 19.11
C LYS A 153 -2.61 5.96 17.65
N PRO A 154 -3.91 6.20 17.41
CA PRO A 154 -4.36 6.67 16.11
C PRO A 154 -3.66 7.97 15.70
N ASN A 155 -3.52 8.21 14.40
CA ASN A 155 -2.85 9.39 13.83
C ASN A 155 -3.63 10.03 12.66
N TYR A 156 -4.96 10.11 12.79
CA TYR A 156 -5.87 10.67 11.78
C TYR A 156 -6.51 12.01 12.18
N ASP A 157 -6.29 12.47 13.41
CA ASP A 157 -6.83 13.74 13.89
C ASP A 157 -6.07 14.93 13.30
N GLN A 158 -6.65 16.14 13.41
CA GLN A 158 -6.08 17.34 12.82
C GLN A 158 -4.64 17.60 13.27
N THR A 159 -4.35 17.41 14.57
CA THR A 159 -3.01 17.55 15.13
C THR A 159 -2.02 16.60 14.47
N SER A 160 -2.40 15.34 14.28
CA SER A 160 -1.58 14.33 13.60
C SER A 160 -1.33 14.68 12.14
N ILE A 161 -2.34 15.23 11.45
CA ILE A 161 -2.20 15.70 10.06
C ILE A 161 -1.25 16.90 9.99
N ASP A 162 -1.32 17.84 10.93
CA ASP A 162 -0.42 18.98 11.02
C ASP A 162 1.03 18.56 11.29
N GLU A 163 1.25 17.67 12.27
CA GLU A 163 2.55 17.10 12.56
C GLU A 163 3.12 16.35 11.35
N ALA A 164 2.29 15.54 10.67
CA ALA A 164 2.72 14.83 9.47
C ALA A 164 3.08 15.77 8.33
N ALA A 165 2.30 16.84 8.16
CA ALA A 165 2.54 17.86 7.15
C ALA A 165 3.87 18.58 7.37
N GLU A 166 4.22 18.91 8.62
CA GLU A 166 5.52 19.49 8.95
C GLU A 166 6.67 18.54 8.61
N VAL A 167 6.58 17.27 9.00
CA VAL A 167 7.64 16.28 8.76
C VAL A 167 7.85 16.05 7.26
N ILE A 168 6.77 15.92 6.49
CA ILE A 168 6.84 15.81 5.01
C ILE A 168 7.42 17.09 4.41
N GLY A 169 6.98 18.27 4.86
CA GLY A 169 7.44 19.56 4.35
C GLY A 169 8.94 19.78 4.56
N ARG A 170 9.50 19.32 5.69
CA ARG A 170 10.94 19.41 5.98
C ARG A 170 11.81 18.60 5.02
N SER A 171 11.27 17.58 4.34
CA SER A 171 12.01 16.82 3.32
C SER A 171 12.00 17.48 1.94
N GLY A 172 11.22 18.55 1.75
CA GLY A 172 11.04 19.21 0.45
C GLY A 172 10.09 18.48 -0.51
N GLN A 173 9.44 17.41 -0.06
CA GLN A 173 8.43 16.69 -0.84
C GLN A 173 7.08 17.43 -0.84
N PRO A 174 6.22 17.19 -1.85
CA PRO A 174 4.84 17.64 -1.80
C PRO A 174 4.12 17.14 -0.55
N VAL A 175 3.52 18.05 0.22
CA VAL A 175 2.80 17.73 1.45
C VAL A 175 1.44 17.12 1.10
N ARG A 176 1.43 15.80 0.92
CA ARG A 176 0.26 15.01 0.55
C ARG A 176 0.31 13.67 1.26
N MET A 177 -0.82 13.24 1.80
CA MET A 177 -0.92 11.97 2.53
C MET A 177 -2.27 11.28 2.32
N MET A 178 -2.24 9.96 2.39
CA MET A 178 -3.42 9.12 2.50
C MET A 178 -3.62 8.72 3.97
N VAL A 179 -4.86 8.53 4.40
CA VAL A 179 -5.16 8.06 5.76
C VAL A 179 -5.90 6.72 5.71
N ASP A 180 -5.36 5.71 6.38
CA ASP A 180 -5.97 4.39 6.55
C ASP A 180 -6.98 4.45 7.70
N CYS A 181 -8.26 4.26 7.39
CA CYS A 181 -9.34 4.28 8.36
C CYS A 181 -9.40 3.02 9.21
N SER A 182 -8.70 1.95 8.82
CA SER A 182 -8.67 0.64 9.49
C SER A 182 -7.47 0.55 10.46
N HIS A 183 -7.02 -0.68 10.71
CA HIS A 183 -5.78 -0.99 11.41
C HIS A 183 -5.65 -0.30 12.77
N ALA A 184 -4.55 0.41 13.02
CA ALA A 184 -4.31 1.02 14.33
C ALA A 184 -5.11 2.32 14.51
N ASN A 185 -5.54 2.96 13.42
CA ASN A 185 -6.44 4.11 13.48
C ASN A 185 -7.83 3.71 13.97
N SER A 186 -8.34 2.54 13.56
CA SER A 186 -9.63 2.03 14.04
C SER A 186 -9.55 1.29 15.39
N GLY A 187 -8.37 1.22 16.02
CA GLY A 187 -8.15 0.34 17.17
C GLY A 187 -8.33 -1.15 16.85
N LYS A 188 -8.23 -1.54 15.58
CA LYS A 188 -8.56 -2.85 15.02
C LYS A 188 -10.04 -3.25 15.15
N ASP A 189 -10.92 -2.29 15.34
CA ASP A 189 -12.36 -2.48 15.28
C ASP A 189 -12.87 -1.99 13.92
N HIS A 190 -13.56 -2.86 13.18
CA HIS A 190 -14.09 -2.51 11.85
C HIS A 190 -15.23 -1.49 11.93
N LEU A 191 -15.94 -1.40 13.06
CA LEU A 191 -17.01 -0.43 13.29
C LEU A 191 -16.46 0.99 13.43
N GLN A 192 -15.22 1.15 13.89
CA GLN A 192 -14.57 2.45 14.04
C GLN A 192 -14.12 3.06 12.71
N GLN A 193 -14.04 2.28 11.61
CA GLN A 193 -13.66 2.81 10.30
C GLN A 193 -14.60 3.93 9.83
N GLU A 194 -15.90 3.81 10.10
CA GLU A 194 -16.89 4.84 9.76
C GLU A 194 -16.61 6.14 10.52
N VAL A 195 -16.29 6.04 11.82
CA VAL A 195 -15.99 7.19 12.67
C VAL A 195 -14.76 7.92 12.15
N VAL A 196 -13.68 7.18 11.86
CA VAL A 196 -12.45 7.75 11.29
C VAL A 196 -12.73 8.41 9.94
N GLY A 197 -13.48 7.73 9.06
CA GLY A 197 -13.84 8.25 7.75
C GLY A 197 -14.67 9.55 7.81
N ARG A 198 -15.63 9.65 8.73
CA ARG A 198 -16.44 10.86 8.93
C ARG A 198 -15.61 12.04 9.42
N LEU A 199 -14.71 11.83 10.39
CA LEU A 199 -13.82 12.88 10.89
C LEU A 199 -12.87 13.39 9.81
N LEU A 200 -12.34 12.50 8.96
CA LEU A 200 -11.51 12.89 7.82
C LEU A 200 -12.30 13.67 6.76
N ALA A 201 -13.53 13.25 6.49
CA ALA A 201 -14.41 13.98 5.58
C ALA A 201 -14.70 15.41 6.09
N GLU A 202 -14.89 15.59 7.40
CA GLU A 202 -15.06 16.91 8.02
C GLU A 202 -13.80 17.79 7.88
N GLN A 203 -12.61 17.22 8.07
CA GLN A 203 -11.33 17.94 7.86
C GLN A 203 -11.18 18.41 6.40
N ILE A 204 -11.45 17.52 5.44
CA ILE A 204 -11.41 17.84 4.00
C ILE A 204 -12.44 18.92 3.67
N ALA A 205 -13.67 18.78 4.16
CA ALA A 205 -14.74 19.76 3.94
C ALA A 205 -14.43 21.13 4.56
N SER A 206 -13.63 21.16 5.64
CA SER A 206 -13.13 22.38 6.28
C SER A 206 -11.95 23.03 5.54
N GLY A 207 -11.49 22.43 4.43
CA GLY A 207 -10.49 23.00 3.54
C GLY A 207 -9.10 22.35 3.61
N ASP A 208 -8.94 21.23 4.32
CA ASP A 208 -7.65 20.52 4.33
C ASP A 208 -7.41 19.81 3.00
N ASN A 209 -6.50 20.37 2.19
CA ASN A 209 -6.11 19.85 0.89
C ASN A 209 -4.89 18.91 0.94
N ARG A 210 -4.36 18.61 2.12
CA ARG A 210 -3.18 17.72 2.29
C ARG A 210 -3.59 16.25 2.30
N ILE A 211 -4.84 15.94 2.65
CA ILE A 211 -5.40 14.60 2.62
C ILE A 211 -5.85 14.29 1.19
N ILE A 212 -5.09 13.43 0.49
CA ILE A 212 -5.35 13.09 -0.93
C ILE A 212 -6.12 11.79 -1.12
N GLY A 213 -6.34 11.02 -0.05
CA GLY A 213 -7.06 9.75 -0.15
C GLY A 213 -7.32 9.10 1.19
N LEU A 214 -8.28 8.18 1.20
CA LEU A 214 -8.63 7.34 2.33
C LEU A 214 -8.45 5.88 1.94
N MET A 215 -8.03 5.04 2.88
CA MET A 215 -7.99 3.58 2.71
C MET A 215 -9.00 2.94 3.66
N LEU A 216 -9.86 2.06 3.12
CA LEU A 216 -10.87 1.32 3.88
C LEU A 216 -10.69 -0.19 3.68
N GLU A 217 -11.06 -0.96 4.70
CA GLU A 217 -11.26 -2.41 4.60
C GLU A 217 -12.75 -2.71 4.57
N SER A 218 -13.24 -3.10 3.40
CA SER A 218 -14.65 -3.38 3.13
C SER A 218 -14.78 -4.72 2.42
N ASN A 219 -15.87 -5.43 2.72
CA ASN A 219 -16.23 -6.69 2.10
C ASN A 219 -17.77 -6.79 2.06
N LEU A 220 -18.32 -7.73 1.29
CA LEU A 220 -19.77 -7.92 1.15
C LEU A 220 -20.47 -8.15 2.49
N VAL A 221 -19.78 -8.82 3.43
CA VAL A 221 -20.26 -9.12 4.78
C VAL A 221 -19.29 -8.53 5.79
N ALA A 222 -19.82 -7.80 6.77
CA ALA A 222 -19.04 -7.22 7.85
C ALA A 222 -18.42 -8.31 8.75
N GLY A 223 -17.27 -8.00 9.35
CA GLY A 223 -16.54 -8.91 10.23
C GLY A 223 -15.05 -8.92 9.95
N ARG A 224 -14.45 -10.10 10.04
CA ARG A 224 -13.02 -10.34 10.30
C ARG A 224 -12.01 -9.79 9.28
#